data_AF-A0A392Q744-F1
#
_entry.id   AF-A0A392Q744-F1
#
_cell.length_a   1.000
_cell.length_b   1.000
_cell.length_c   1.000
_cell.angle_alpha   90.00
_cell.angle_beta   90.00
_cell.angle_gamma   90.00
#
_symmetry.space_group_name_H-M   'P 1'
#
loop_
_entity.id
_entity.type
_entity.pdbx_description
1 polymer ?
#
loop_
_entity_poly.entity_id
_entity_poly.type
_entity_poly.pdbx_seq_one_letter_code
_entity_poly.pdbx_strand_id
1 'polypeptide(L)'
;FQGPVIPPPVLQYGANELGAFLNQLDMNEILDLEELEYYDKESEKWKQAMEYRKTVAPSAFYPRYPTEVAYVAGQERRMRQYQARQESNLGICRRIKLALDDGCMDFVRDSRA
;
A
#
# COMPACT_ATOMS: atom_id res chain seq x y z
N PHE A 1 -42.88 17.49 -5.83
CA PHE A 1 -42.03 16.47 -6.46
C PHE A 1 -41.06 15.94 -5.43
N GLN A 2 -41.44 14.88 -4.70
CA GLN A 2 -40.46 14.10 -3.95
C GLN A 2 -39.82 13.17 -4.97
N GLY A 3 -38.55 13.43 -5.31
CA GLY A 3 -37.75 12.53 -6.12
C GLY A 3 -37.63 11.16 -5.44
N PRO A 4 -37.26 10.11 -6.18
CA PRO A 4 -37.09 8.79 -5.61
C PRO A 4 -36.08 8.85 -4.46
N VAL A 5 -36.51 8.41 -3.27
CA VAL A 5 -35.63 8.19 -2.13
C VAL A 5 -34.79 6.97 -2.48
N ILE A 6 -33.58 7.20 -2.97
CA ILE A 6 -32.61 6.13 -3.20
C ILE A 6 -32.27 5.57 -1.82
N PRO A 7 -32.59 4.30 -1.52
CA PRO A 7 -32.20 3.70 -0.25
C PRO A 7 -30.68 3.79 -0.12
N PRO A 8 -30.14 4.03 1.09
CA PRO A 8 -28.70 4.01 1.29
C PRO A 8 -28.17 2.67 0.76
N PRO A 9 -27.10 2.66 -0.05
CA PRO A 9 -26.57 1.44 -0.62
C PRO A 9 -26.33 0.45 0.52
N VAL A 10 -26.86 -0.78 0.37
CA VAL A 10 -26.55 -1.86 1.30
C VAL A 10 -25.08 -2.19 1.08
N LEU A 11 -24.23 -1.67 1.94
CA LEU A 11 -22.80 -1.95 1.89
C LEU A 11 -22.63 -3.44 2.22
N GLN A 12 -22.19 -4.21 1.23
CA GLN A 12 -21.82 -5.61 1.42
C GLN A 12 -20.57 -5.72 2.30
N TYR A 13 -19.73 -4.68 2.29
CA TYR A 13 -18.52 -4.56 3.09
C TYR A 13 -18.71 -3.58 4.25
N GLY A 14 -18.16 -3.90 5.41
CA GLY A 14 -18.23 -3.03 6.58
C GLY A 14 -17.43 -1.73 6.38
N ALA A 15 -17.83 -0.67 7.10
CA ALA A 15 -17.16 0.64 7.07
C ALA A 15 -15.64 0.56 7.31
N ASN A 16 -15.20 -0.32 8.21
CA ASN A 16 -13.77 -0.53 8.48
C ASN A 16 -13.03 -1.14 7.28
N GLU A 17 -13.67 -2.05 6.56
CA GLU A 17 -13.07 -2.73 5.41
C GLU A 17 -12.96 -1.79 4.20
N LEU A 18 -14.01 -1.01 3.95
CA LEU A 18 -14.00 0.03 2.93
C LEU A 18 -12.99 1.14 3.27
N GLY A 19 -12.91 1.54 4.54
CA GLY A 19 -11.93 2.52 5.01
C GLY A 19 -10.48 2.04 4.85
N ALA A 20 -10.18 0.78 5.17
CA ALA A 20 -8.86 0.20 4.95
C ALA A 20 -8.49 0.15 3.46
N PHE A 21 -9.44 -0.22 2.60
CA PHE A 21 -9.26 -0.24 1.16
C PHE A 21 -8.98 1.15 0.59
N LEU A 22 -9.78 2.15 0.97
CA LEU A 22 -9.58 3.54 0.55
C LEU A 22 -8.22 4.09 1.01
N ASN A 23 -7.84 3.84 2.27
CA ASN A 23 -6.54 4.27 2.78
C ASN A 23 -5.38 3.63 2.01
N GLN A 24 -5.54 2.40 1.50
CA GLN A 24 -4.53 1.76 0.67
C GLN A 24 -4.45 2.40 -0.73
N LEU A 25 -5.59 2.75 -1.33
CA LEU A 25 -5.62 3.51 -2.59
C LEU A 25 -4.94 4.87 -2.44
N ASP A 26 -5.29 5.60 -1.36
CA ASP A 26 -4.64 6.86 -1.03
C ASP A 26 -3.12 6.65 -0.92
N MET A 27 -2.66 5.64 -0.18
CA MET A 27 -1.23 5.38 -0.03
C MET A 27 -0.51 5.04 -1.34
N ASN A 28 -1.18 4.41 -2.30
CA ASN A 28 -0.57 4.10 -3.60
C ASN A 28 -0.42 5.35 -4.47
N GLU A 29 -1.45 6.20 -4.52
CA GLU A 29 -1.38 7.51 -5.16
C GLU A 29 -0.23 8.35 -4.56
N ILE A 30 -0.11 8.35 -3.24
CA ILE A 30 0.93 9.09 -2.49
C ILE A 30 2.35 8.63 -2.82
N LEU A 31 2.51 7.33 -3.06
CA LEU A 31 3.81 6.71 -3.31
C LEU A 31 4.14 6.63 -4.80
N ASP A 32 3.31 7.25 -5.66
CA ASP A 32 3.44 7.21 -7.12
C ASP A 32 3.46 5.76 -7.66
N LEU A 33 2.61 4.92 -7.04
CA LEU A 33 2.45 3.51 -7.38
C LEU A 33 1.20 3.26 -8.24
N GLU A 34 0.66 4.31 -8.87
CA GLU A 34 -0.57 4.22 -9.68
C GLU A 34 -0.44 3.29 -10.89
N GLU A 35 0.77 3.11 -11.42
CA GLU A 35 1.05 2.19 -12.53
C GLU A 35 0.90 0.71 -12.14
N LEU A 36 0.82 0.41 -10.84
CA LEU A 36 0.53 -0.94 -10.39
C LEU A 36 -1.00 -1.15 -10.40
N GLU A 37 -1.50 -1.72 -11.50
CA GLU A 37 -2.90 -2.13 -11.69
C GLU A 37 -3.30 -3.31 -10.76
N TYR A 38 -3.15 -3.15 -9.44
CA TYR A 38 -3.51 -4.17 -8.46
C TYR A 38 -5.01 -4.26 -8.19
N TYR A 39 -5.79 -3.29 -8.63
CA TYR A 39 -7.21 -3.17 -8.29
C TYR A 39 -8.10 -3.42 -9.49
N ASP A 40 -8.96 -4.42 -9.37
CA ASP A 40 -10.09 -4.62 -10.26
C ASP A 40 -11.12 -3.50 -10.05
N LYS A 41 -11.13 -2.54 -10.99
CA LYS A 41 -12.03 -1.37 -11.00
C LYS A 41 -13.48 -1.73 -11.34
N GLU A 42 -13.73 -2.93 -11.85
CA GLU A 42 -15.08 -3.43 -12.11
C GLU A 42 -15.68 -4.16 -10.91
N SER A 43 -14.83 -4.55 -9.95
CA SER A 43 -15.25 -5.24 -8.73
C SER A 43 -16.28 -4.45 -7.91
N GLU A 44 -17.16 -5.19 -7.25
CA GLU A 44 -18.18 -4.61 -6.38
C GLU A 44 -17.56 -3.88 -5.18
N LYS A 45 -16.43 -4.39 -4.68
CA LYS A 45 -15.65 -3.74 -3.61
C LYS A 45 -15.12 -2.37 -4.04
N TRP A 46 -14.61 -2.24 -5.27
CA TRP A 46 -14.18 -0.96 -5.81
C TRP A 46 -15.33 0.04 -5.90
N LYS A 47 -16.46 -0.37 -6.47
CA LYS A 47 -17.66 0.46 -6.62
C LYS A 47 -18.18 0.96 -5.26
N GLN A 48 -18.34 0.05 -4.29
CA GLN A 48 -18.80 0.40 -2.95
C GLN A 48 -17.78 1.25 -2.18
N ALA A 49 -16.47 1.02 -2.36
CA ALA A 49 -15.46 1.87 -1.76
C ALA A 49 -15.50 3.29 -2.32
N MET A 50 -15.67 3.48 -3.64
CA MET A 50 -15.80 4.80 -4.24
C MET A 50 -17.08 5.53 -3.80
N GLU A 51 -18.18 4.81 -3.61
CA GLU A 51 -19.41 5.39 -3.05
C GLU A 51 -19.23 5.78 -1.58
N TYR A 52 -18.63 4.90 -0.77
CA TYR A 52 -18.27 5.19 0.62
C TYR A 52 -17.28 6.35 0.75
N ARG A 53 -16.37 6.54 -0.23
CA ARG A 53 -15.42 7.66 -0.27
C ARG A 53 -16.10 9.02 -0.24
N LYS A 54 -17.32 9.14 -0.77
CA LYS A 54 -18.10 10.39 -0.79
C LYS A 54 -18.61 10.79 0.61
N THR A 55 -18.68 9.85 1.55
CA THR A 55 -19.23 10.08 2.90
C THR A 55 -18.13 10.28 3.95
N VAL A 56 -16.89 9.90 3.64
CA VAL A 56 -15.73 10.12 4.49
C VAL A 56 -14.99 11.38 4.05
N ALA A 57 -14.40 12.08 5.01
CA ALA A 57 -13.48 13.16 4.67
C ALA A 57 -12.38 12.58 3.75
N PRO A 58 -11.95 13.32 2.70
CA PRO A 58 -10.80 12.92 1.92
C PRO A 58 -9.65 12.58 2.87
N SER A 59 -8.89 11.54 2.55
CA SER A 59 -7.65 11.28 3.27
C SER A 59 -6.89 12.58 3.40
N ALA A 60 -6.36 12.83 4.60
CA ALA A 60 -5.73 14.08 4.97
C ALA A 60 -4.53 14.46 4.09
N PHE A 61 -4.27 13.74 2.98
CA PHE A 61 -3.36 14.13 1.93
C PHE A 61 -3.60 15.54 1.40
N TYR A 62 -4.84 16.05 1.46
CA TYR A 62 -5.07 17.49 1.42
C TYR A 62 -5.39 18.08 2.82
N PRO A 63 -4.41 18.75 3.46
CA PRO A 63 -3.02 18.88 3.07
C PRO A 63 -2.09 18.18 4.06
N ARG A 64 -1.69 16.94 3.78
CA ARG A 64 -0.64 16.23 4.55
C ARG A 64 0.69 16.99 4.39
N TYR A 65 0.77 17.78 3.33
CA TYR A 65 1.78 18.81 3.11
C TYR A 65 1.09 20.17 2.88
N PRO A 66 0.85 20.97 3.94
CA PRO A 66 0.22 22.28 3.84
C PRO A 66 1.07 23.31 3.09
N THR A 67 2.34 23.00 2.86
CA THR A 67 3.29 23.85 2.14
C THR A 67 4.23 22.98 1.30
N GLU A 68 4.79 23.56 0.26
CA GLU A 68 5.86 22.96 -0.55
C GLU A 68 7.04 22.50 0.34
N VAL A 69 7.40 23.27 1.35
CA VAL A 69 8.45 22.92 2.32
C VAL A 69 8.10 21.62 3.07
N ALA A 70 6.85 21.46 3.50
CA ALA A 70 6.42 20.23 4.17
C ALA A 70 6.48 19.03 3.22
N TYR A 71 6.12 19.23 1.95
CA TYR A 71 6.20 18.20 0.91
C TYR A 71 7.64 17.75 0.69
N VAL A 72 8.57 18.70 0.48
CA VAL A 72 10.00 18.41 0.29
C VAL A 72 10.57 17.67 1.50
N ALA A 73 10.30 18.14 2.72
CA ALA A 73 10.74 17.45 3.94
C ALA A 73 10.16 16.04 4.07
N GLY A 74 8.94 15.82 3.56
CA GLY A 74 8.33 14.50 3.46
C GLY A 74 9.05 13.59 2.47
N GLN A 75 9.41 14.11 1.30
CA GLN A 75 10.17 13.39 0.27
C GLN A 75 11.57 13.00 0.78
N GLU A 76 12.27 13.92 1.44
CA GLU A 76 13.59 13.63 2.02
C GLU A 76 13.54 12.49 3.04
N ARG A 77 12.53 12.47 3.91
CA ARG A 77 12.34 11.38 4.88
C ARG A 77 12.10 10.04 4.20
N ARG A 78 11.29 10.01 3.13
CA ARG A 78 11.03 8.80 2.34
C ARG A 78 12.31 8.29 1.67
N MET A 79 13.07 9.18 1.04
CA MET A 79 14.36 8.86 0.42
C MET A 79 15.33 8.22 1.42
N ARG A 80 15.46 8.78 2.63
CA ARG A 80 16.32 8.20 3.68
C ARG A 80 15.86 6.80 4.10
N GLN A 81 14.55 6.60 4.27
CA GLN A 81 14.00 5.28 4.62
C GLN A 81 14.21 4.25 3.50
N TYR A 82 14.06 4.67 2.25
CA TYR A 82 14.34 3.83 1.09
C TYR A 82 15.81 3.41 1.05
N GLN A 83 16.74 4.37 1.20
CA GLN A 83 18.18 4.09 1.23
C GLN A 83 18.55 3.11 2.36
N ALA A 84 18.04 3.33 3.58
CA ALA A 84 18.28 2.41 4.70
C ALA A 84 17.79 0.98 4.42
N ARG A 85 16.66 0.83 3.71
CA ARG A 85 16.17 -0.49 3.28
C ARG A 85 17.10 -1.11 2.23
N GLN A 86 17.59 -0.34 1.27
CA GLN A 86 18.54 -0.85 0.26
C GLN A 86 19.84 -1.31 0.90
N GLU A 87 20.36 -0.56 1.87
CA GLU A 87 21.55 -0.96 2.64
C GLU A 87 21.31 -2.25 3.43
N SER A 88 20.17 -2.36 4.11
CA SER A 88 19.78 -3.59 4.82
C SER A 88 19.69 -4.78 3.87
N ASN A 89 19.04 -4.61 2.72
CA ASN A 89 18.89 -5.66 1.71
C ASN A 89 20.24 -6.11 1.14
N LEU A 90 21.13 -5.16 0.83
CA LEU A 90 22.50 -5.47 0.42
C LEU A 90 23.26 -6.24 1.49
N GLY A 91 23.09 -5.88 2.77
CA GLY A 91 23.65 -6.61 3.90
C GLY A 91 23.17 -8.07 3.95
N ILE A 92 21.88 -8.31 3.75
CA ILE A 92 21.30 -9.65 3.68
C ILE A 92 21.87 -10.43 2.49
N CYS A 93 21.86 -9.85 1.30
CA CYS A 93 22.40 -10.49 0.09
C CYS A 93 23.88 -10.91 0.27
N ARG A 94 24.70 -10.05 0.88
CA ARG A 94 26.10 -10.37 1.17
C ARG A 94 26.24 -11.53 2.15
N ARG A 95 25.43 -11.56 3.22
CA ARG A 95 25.44 -12.67 4.19
C ARG A 95 25.01 -13.99 3.57
N ILE A 96 23.97 -13.98 2.74
CA ILE A 96 23.52 -15.18 2.00
C ILE A 96 24.64 -15.67 1.10
N LYS A 97 25.27 -14.77 0.35
CA LYS A 97 26.39 -15.13 -0.53
C LYS A 97 27.55 -15.76 0.25
N LEU A 98 27.96 -15.15 1.37
CA LEU A 98 29.01 -15.71 2.23
C LEU A 98 28.64 -17.11 2.76
N ALA A 99 27.39 -17.31 3.20
CA ALA A 99 26.92 -18.61 3.67
C ALA A 99 26.90 -19.69 2.57
N LEU A 100 26.64 -19.30 1.32
CA LEU A 100 26.73 -20.18 0.15
C LEU A 100 28.19 -20.48 -0.23
N ASP A 101 29.05 -19.46 -0.20
CA ASP A 101 30.48 -19.58 -0.53
C ASP A 101 31.25 -20.40 0.55
N ASP A 102 30.84 -20.34 1.82
CA ASP A 102 31.40 -21.08 2.95
C ASP A 102 30.88 -22.55 3.06
N GLY A 103 30.05 -23.01 2.11
CA GLY A 103 29.55 -24.39 2.09
C GLY A 103 28.54 -24.74 3.20
N CYS A 104 27.99 -23.76 3.92
CA CYS A 104 27.10 -23.99 5.08
C CYS A 104 25.69 -24.50 4.68
N MET A 105 25.38 -24.61 3.38
CA MET A 105 24.08 -25.05 2.85
C MET A 105 24.08 -26.49 2.33
N ASP A 106 24.93 -27.38 2.86
CA ASP A 106 24.90 -28.82 2.53
C ASP A 106 23.69 -29.59 3.13
N PHE A 107 22.82 -28.93 3.90
CA PHE A 107 21.70 -29.58 4.60
C PHE A 107 20.38 -29.59 3.82
N VAL A 108 20.36 -29.97 2.54
CA VAL A 108 19.10 -30.44 1.88
C VAL A 108 19.37 -31.52 0.82
N ARG A 109 20.28 -32.47 1.10
CA ARG A 109 20.37 -33.72 0.32
C ARG A 109 20.58 -34.91 1.25
N ASP A 110 19.51 -35.34 1.90
CA ASP A 110 19.21 -36.77 2.08
C ASP A 110 17.90 -36.95 2.86
N SER A 111 16.83 -37.22 2.13
CA SER A 111 15.66 -37.92 2.68
C SER A 111 15.06 -38.85 1.63
N ARG A 112 15.94 -39.64 0.99
CA ARG A 112 15.59 -40.87 0.28
C ARG A 112 16.70 -41.91 0.51
N ALA A 113 16.65 -42.56 1.66
CA ALA A 113 17.23 -43.87 1.92
C ALA A 113 16.21 -44.69 2.72
#